data_AF-A0A953XCW4-F1
#
_entry.id   AF-A0A953XCW4-F1
#
_cell.length_a   1.000
_cell.length_b   1.000
_cell.length_c   1.000
_cell.angle_alpha   90.00
_cell.angle_beta   90.00
_cell.angle_gamma   90.00
#
_symmetry.space_group_name_H-M   'P 1'
#
loop_
_entity.id
_entity.type
_entity.pdbx_description
1 polymer ?
#
loop_
_entity_poly.entity_id
_entity_poly.type
_entity_poly.pdbx_seq_one_letter_code
_entity_poly.pdbx_strand_id
1 'polypeptide(L)'
;MTGARPSAHPSAQPSTHQRARVRRAWLFLAPMLVVLALVAGWPLARTVALSLTDATLNTLGEAQFVGLANYLAYGPPLDAYDPEAGAYYLYDAEHDRYFVLDAETGQLTDETDRDHLIVYDRVDGTYVNAETGAPAPGIADPLFQWSGVLADPLWWRSVLNTLVFAVASVSLEVILGVAIALALDAGFRARGLLRAAVLIPWAIPTVVSAKMWGWMYHDSFGVLNDILLGLGLISEGLAWTADPHLAMAAVVFVDVWKTTPFLALLVLAALQMLPG
;
A
#
# COMPACT_ATOMS: atom_id res chain seq x y z
N MET A 1 -28.22 -39.16 -55.87
CA MET A 1 -27.85 -37.80 -55.44
C MET A 1 -29.12 -37.02 -55.19
N THR A 2 -29.35 -36.57 -53.95
CA THR A 2 -29.92 -35.24 -53.62
C THR A 2 -29.94 -35.13 -52.09
N GLY A 3 -28.85 -34.58 -51.54
CA GLY A 3 -28.72 -34.33 -50.11
C GLY A 3 -29.63 -33.19 -49.67
N ALA A 4 -30.43 -33.43 -48.63
CA ALA A 4 -31.14 -32.38 -47.92
C ALA A 4 -30.12 -31.53 -47.15
N ARG A 5 -30.04 -30.23 -47.47
CA ARG A 5 -29.21 -29.26 -46.74
C ARG A 5 -29.83 -29.00 -45.35
N PRO A 6 -29.02 -28.85 -44.28
CA PRO A 6 -29.53 -28.37 -43.00
C PRO A 6 -30.01 -26.93 -43.16
N SER A 7 -31.25 -26.67 -42.75
CA SER A 7 -31.82 -25.33 -42.66
C SER A 7 -31.05 -24.51 -41.63
N ALA A 8 -30.56 -23.33 -42.04
CA ALA A 8 -29.89 -22.39 -41.17
C ALA A 8 -30.84 -21.91 -40.07
N HIS A 9 -30.41 -22.01 -38.80
CA HIS A 9 -31.12 -21.39 -37.68
C HIS A 9 -31.15 -19.86 -37.87
N PRO A 10 -32.33 -19.21 -37.82
CA PRO A 10 -32.39 -17.76 -37.88
C PRO A 10 -31.76 -17.17 -36.61
N SER A 11 -30.79 -16.28 -36.78
CA SER A 11 -30.22 -15.48 -35.69
C SER A 11 -31.34 -14.67 -35.04
N ALA A 12 -31.70 -15.01 -33.80
CA ALA A 12 -32.74 -14.34 -33.06
C ALA A 12 -32.36 -12.86 -32.84
N GLN A 13 -32.99 -11.95 -33.60
CA GLN A 13 -32.88 -10.52 -33.35
C GLN A 13 -33.54 -10.20 -32.00
N PRO A 14 -32.86 -9.48 -31.09
CA PRO A 14 -33.39 -9.21 -29.75
C PRO A 14 -34.71 -8.44 -29.85
N SER A 15 -35.77 -8.99 -29.25
CA SER A 15 -37.12 -8.44 -29.28
C SER A 15 -37.18 -7.06 -28.59
N THR A 16 -38.05 -6.18 -29.07
CA THR A 16 -38.28 -4.81 -28.57
C THR A 16 -38.53 -4.76 -27.06
N HIS A 17 -39.15 -5.79 -26.49
CA HIS A 17 -39.38 -5.95 -25.04
C HIS A 17 -38.09 -6.15 -24.23
N GLN A 18 -37.07 -6.81 -24.79
CA GLN A 18 -35.77 -7.00 -24.14
C GLN A 18 -35.00 -5.68 -24.05
N ARG A 19 -35.04 -4.85 -25.10
CA ARG A 19 -34.45 -3.50 -25.10
C ARG A 19 -35.14 -2.56 -24.10
N ALA A 20 -36.46 -2.64 -23.98
CA ALA A 20 -37.22 -1.85 -23.00
C ALA A 20 -36.89 -2.24 -21.55
N ARG A 21 -36.65 -3.52 -21.27
CA ARG A 21 -36.29 -4.04 -19.95
C ARG A 21 -34.90 -3.58 -19.51
N VAL A 22 -33.92 -3.64 -20.41
CA VAL A 22 -32.56 -3.13 -20.17
C VAL A 22 -32.57 -1.61 -19.92
N ARG A 23 -33.32 -0.84 -20.72
CA ARG A 23 -33.43 0.62 -20.52
C ARG A 23 -34.00 0.98 -19.15
N ARG A 24 -35.01 0.25 -18.68
CA ARG A 24 -35.58 0.46 -17.33
C ARG A 24 -34.58 0.09 -16.23
N ALA A 25 -33.82 -0.99 -16.38
CA ALA A 25 -32.76 -1.35 -15.45
C ALA A 25 -31.70 -0.23 -15.34
N TRP A 26 -31.27 0.34 -16.47
CA TRP A 26 -30.36 1.49 -16.47
C TRP A 26 -30.93 2.73 -15.80
N LEU A 27 -32.22 3.01 -15.93
CA LEU A 27 -32.84 4.15 -15.23
C LEU A 27 -32.80 4.01 -13.71
N PHE A 28 -32.90 2.78 -13.18
CA PHE A 28 -32.75 2.51 -11.74
C PHE A 28 -31.29 2.52 -11.28
N LEU A 29 -30.35 2.06 -12.11
CA LEU A 29 -28.93 1.98 -11.76
C LEU A 29 -28.19 3.31 -11.94
N ALA A 30 -28.57 4.12 -12.93
CA ALA A 30 -27.92 5.38 -13.28
C ALA A 30 -27.67 6.31 -12.07
N PRO A 31 -28.65 6.63 -11.19
CA PRO A 31 -28.40 7.53 -10.07
C PRO A 31 -27.36 6.96 -9.09
N MET A 32 -27.38 5.64 -8.82
CA MET A 32 -26.37 4.99 -7.99
C MET A 32 -24.98 5.08 -8.63
N LEU A 33 -24.87 4.80 -9.92
CA LEU A 33 -23.60 4.85 -10.65
C LEU A 33 -23.03 6.28 -10.72
N VAL A 34 -23.91 7.28 -10.89
CA VAL A 34 -23.50 8.69 -10.86
C VAL A 34 -22.97 9.06 -9.49
N VAL A 35 -23.67 8.70 -8.40
CA VAL A 35 -23.19 8.94 -7.04
C VAL A 35 -21.86 8.24 -6.80
N LEU A 36 -21.72 6.98 -7.22
CA LEU A 36 -20.46 6.23 -7.09
C LEU A 36 -19.31 6.91 -7.86
N ALA A 37 -19.57 7.35 -9.10
CA ALA A 37 -18.58 8.06 -9.90
C ALA A 37 -18.16 9.39 -9.26
N LEU A 38 -19.11 10.15 -8.69
CA LEU A 38 -18.83 11.44 -8.06
C LEU A 38 -18.15 11.30 -6.69
N VAL A 39 -18.53 10.31 -5.89
CA VAL A 39 -18.03 10.15 -4.52
C VAL A 39 -16.72 9.36 -4.49
N ALA A 40 -16.60 8.31 -5.28
CA ALA A 40 -15.40 7.46 -5.30
C ALA A 40 -14.49 7.76 -6.51
N GLY A 41 -15.09 7.95 -7.69
CA GLY A 41 -14.32 8.15 -8.93
C GLY A 41 -13.60 9.50 -8.98
N TRP A 42 -14.27 10.58 -8.61
CA TRP A 42 -13.68 11.93 -8.64
C TRP A 42 -12.45 12.09 -7.72
N PRO A 43 -12.49 11.69 -6.43
CA PRO A 43 -11.30 11.77 -5.57
C PRO A 43 -10.16 10.91 -6.09
N LEU A 44 -10.43 9.71 -6.60
CA LEU A 44 -9.39 8.83 -7.15
C LEU A 44 -8.73 9.45 -8.39
N ALA A 45 -9.54 9.97 -9.32
CA ALA A 45 -9.03 10.67 -10.50
C ALA A 45 -8.21 11.89 -10.10
N ARG A 46 -8.65 12.65 -9.09
CA ARG A 46 -7.91 13.79 -8.55
C ARG A 46 -6.58 13.37 -7.91
N THR A 47 -6.54 12.27 -7.16
CA THR A 47 -5.30 11.74 -6.58
C THR A 47 -4.31 11.33 -7.67
N VAL A 48 -4.77 10.67 -8.74
CA VAL A 48 -3.93 10.32 -9.89
C VAL A 48 -3.47 11.57 -10.64
N ALA A 49 -4.31 12.59 -10.80
CA ALA A 49 -3.90 13.85 -11.42
C ALA A 49 -2.83 14.56 -10.58
N LEU A 50 -2.99 14.60 -9.26
CA LEU A 50 -2.01 15.20 -8.34
C LEU A 50 -0.69 14.42 -8.30
N SER A 51 -0.72 13.10 -8.45
CA SER A 51 0.52 12.30 -8.47
C SER A 51 1.39 12.53 -9.71
N LEU A 52 0.85 13.19 -10.75
CA LEU A 52 1.60 13.64 -11.93
C LEU A 52 2.08 15.10 -11.82
N THR A 53 1.89 15.73 -10.66
CA THR A 53 2.28 17.12 -10.37
C THR A 53 3.25 17.17 -9.19
N ASP A 54 3.99 18.26 -9.03
CA ASP A 54 4.87 18.54 -7.88
C ASP A 54 4.10 19.04 -6.62
N ALA A 55 2.82 18.71 -6.53
CA ALA A 55 1.93 19.20 -5.49
C ALA A 55 2.38 18.78 -4.08
N THR A 56 2.68 19.77 -3.23
CA THR A 56 2.88 19.56 -1.78
C THR A 56 1.62 19.98 -1.00
N LEU A 57 1.55 19.63 0.29
CA LEU A 57 0.44 20.04 1.16
C LEU A 57 0.22 21.56 1.20
N ASN A 58 1.28 22.34 0.95
CA ASN A 58 1.27 23.80 1.00
C ASN A 58 1.08 24.44 -0.39
N THR A 59 1.34 23.71 -1.49
CA THR A 59 1.36 24.25 -2.87
C THR A 59 0.30 23.65 -3.80
N LEU A 60 -0.77 23.06 -3.25
CA LEU A 60 -1.83 22.39 -4.03
C LEU A 60 -2.46 23.24 -5.15
N GLY A 61 -2.45 24.58 -5.02
CA GLY A 61 -3.06 25.50 -5.99
C GLY A 61 -2.12 25.92 -7.13
N GLU A 62 -0.80 25.75 -6.95
CA GLU A 62 0.25 26.21 -7.87
C GLU A 62 1.05 25.04 -8.47
N ALA A 63 0.62 23.81 -8.18
CA ALA A 63 1.29 22.60 -8.62
C ALA A 63 1.43 22.55 -10.15
N GLN A 64 2.65 22.29 -10.61
CA GLN A 64 3.02 22.14 -12.00
C GLN A 64 3.01 20.67 -12.40
N PHE A 65 2.72 20.42 -13.68
CA PHE A 65 2.74 19.07 -14.22
C PHE A 65 4.18 18.60 -14.47
N VAL A 66 4.59 17.54 -13.76
CA VAL A 66 5.94 16.93 -13.84
C VAL A 66 5.92 15.53 -14.47
N GLY A 67 4.76 15.05 -14.93
CA GLY A 67 4.62 13.76 -15.59
C GLY A 67 4.92 12.59 -14.65
N LEU A 68 5.87 11.73 -15.02
CA LEU A 68 6.24 10.53 -14.23
C LEU A 68 7.42 10.76 -13.27
N ALA A 69 7.89 12.00 -13.12
CA ALA A 69 9.10 12.29 -12.36
C ALA A 69 8.97 11.93 -10.85
N ASN A 70 7.75 11.95 -10.29
CA ASN A 70 7.48 11.48 -8.91
C ASN A 70 7.70 9.98 -8.72
N TYR A 71 7.65 9.19 -9.80
CA TYR A 71 7.78 7.75 -9.75
C TYR A 71 9.21 7.31 -10.04
N LEU A 72 9.81 7.88 -11.09
CA LEU A 72 11.15 7.55 -11.52
C LEU A 72 11.72 8.72 -12.33
N ALA A 73 12.73 9.38 -11.78
CA ALA A 73 13.51 10.41 -12.44
C ALA A 73 15.00 10.09 -12.31
N TYR A 74 15.79 10.52 -13.29
CA TYR A 74 17.25 10.47 -13.22
C TYR A 74 17.76 11.91 -13.15
N GLY A 75 18.33 12.30 -12.02
CA GLY A 75 18.68 13.69 -11.76
C GLY A 75 18.64 14.04 -10.26
N PRO A 76 18.68 15.34 -9.93
CA PRO A 76 18.49 15.81 -8.57
C PRO A 76 17.08 15.43 -8.07
N PRO A 77 16.88 15.22 -6.77
CA PRO A 77 15.54 15.07 -6.20
C PRO A 77 14.64 16.25 -6.59
N LEU A 78 13.37 15.98 -6.91
CA LEU A 78 12.45 17.05 -7.35
C LEU A 78 12.17 18.08 -6.25
N ASP A 79 12.14 17.63 -5.00
CA ASP A 79 11.99 18.45 -3.80
C ASP A 79 13.25 19.27 -3.47
N ALA A 80 14.38 18.97 -4.11
CA ALA A 80 15.58 19.81 -4.00
C ALA A 80 15.43 21.13 -4.76
N TYR A 81 14.55 21.21 -5.76
CA TYR A 81 14.42 22.41 -6.60
C TYR A 81 13.62 23.52 -5.90
N ASP A 82 14.26 24.67 -5.71
CA ASP A 82 13.59 25.90 -5.30
C ASP A 82 13.36 26.80 -6.52
N PRO A 83 12.10 27.00 -6.96
CA PRO A 83 11.79 27.85 -8.10
C PRO A 83 12.05 29.35 -7.84
N GLU A 84 12.05 29.81 -6.59
CA GLU A 84 12.34 31.21 -6.26
C GLU A 84 13.85 31.49 -6.33
N ALA A 85 14.66 30.55 -5.84
CA ALA A 85 16.11 30.65 -5.89
C ALA A 85 16.71 30.27 -7.24
N GLY A 86 15.97 29.52 -8.07
CA GLY A 86 16.47 28.99 -9.34
C GLY A 86 17.60 27.96 -9.16
N ALA A 87 17.59 27.24 -8.03
CA ALA A 87 18.68 26.34 -7.64
C ALA A 87 18.16 25.05 -6.98
N TYR A 88 18.97 24.00 -7.01
CA TYR A 88 18.73 22.75 -6.29
C TYR A 88 19.52 22.73 -4.98
N TYR A 89 18.82 22.56 -3.86
CA TYR A 89 19.40 22.41 -2.53
C TYR A 89 19.57 20.93 -2.18
N LEU A 90 20.81 20.51 -1.97
CA LEU A 90 21.17 19.11 -1.78
C LEU A 90 21.85 18.96 -0.42
N TYR A 91 21.42 17.95 0.33
CA TYR A 91 22.01 17.61 1.61
C TYR A 91 22.63 16.22 1.55
N ASP A 92 23.94 16.17 1.77
CA ASP A 92 24.68 14.93 1.96
C ASP A 92 24.69 14.58 3.45
N ALA A 93 23.79 13.67 3.83
CA ALA A 93 23.65 13.23 5.21
C ALA A 93 24.84 12.38 5.72
N GLU A 94 25.63 11.77 4.83
CA GLU A 94 26.77 10.94 5.21
C GLU A 94 27.95 11.81 5.67
N HIS A 95 28.13 12.96 5.01
CA HIS A 95 29.23 13.89 5.30
C HIS A 95 28.79 15.18 6.02
N ASP A 96 27.49 15.34 6.31
CA ASP A 96 26.88 16.54 6.90
C ASP A 96 27.20 17.81 6.09
N ARG A 97 26.98 17.74 4.77
CA ARG A 97 27.29 18.83 3.83
C ARG A 97 26.08 19.32 3.06
N TYR A 98 26.05 20.63 2.80
CA TYR A 98 25.00 21.33 2.07
C TYR A 98 25.56 21.85 0.76
N PHE A 99 24.98 21.41 -0.36
CA PHE A 99 25.34 21.87 -1.68
C PHE A 99 24.18 22.62 -2.34
N VAL A 100 24.51 23.64 -3.13
CA VAL A 100 23.58 24.41 -3.95
C VAL A 100 24.03 24.28 -5.40
N LEU A 101 23.18 23.70 -6.25
CA LEU A 101 23.38 23.67 -7.70
C LEU A 101 22.52 24.73 -8.36
N ASP A 102 23.14 25.75 -8.95
CA ASP A 102 22.45 26.74 -9.76
C ASP A 102 21.90 26.09 -11.04
N ALA A 103 20.59 26.22 -11.29
CA ALA A 103 19.92 25.56 -12.40
C ALA A 103 20.19 26.21 -13.76
N GLU A 104 20.60 27.49 -13.79
CA GLU A 104 20.91 28.23 -15.02
C GLU A 104 22.37 28.04 -15.43
N THR A 105 23.29 28.19 -14.48
CA THR A 105 24.73 28.15 -14.75
C THR A 105 25.31 26.74 -14.64
N GLY A 106 24.63 25.84 -13.92
CA GLY A 106 25.14 24.51 -13.61
C GLY A 106 26.34 24.52 -12.65
N GLN A 107 26.58 25.64 -11.96
CA GLN A 107 27.64 25.78 -10.96
C GLN A 107 27.19 25.16 -9.64
N LEU A 108 28.05 24.35 -9.05
CA LEU A 108 27.80 23.72 -7.76
C LEU A 108 28.62 24.41 -6.68
N THR A 109 27.99 24.79 -5.58
CA THR A 109 28.64 25.43 -4.43
C THR A 109 28.38 24.61 -3.17
N ASP A 110 29.41 24.36 -2.38
CA ASP A 110 29.24 23.88 -1.00
C ASP A 110 29.06 25.07 -0.07
N GLU A 111 27.91 25.11 0.61
CA GLU A 111 27.51 26.13 1.57
C GLU A 111 27.47 25.61 3.02
N THR A 112 28.09 24.45 3.29
CA THR A 112 28.18 23.90 4.65
C THR A 112 28.80 24.89 5.63
N ASP A 113 29.83 25.62 5.19
CA ASP A 113 30.40 26.76 5.90
C ASP A 113 29.96 28.07 5.23
N ARG A 114 29.10 28.83 5.91
CA ARG A 114 28.58 30.11 5.40
C ARG A 114 29.65 31.18 5.20
N ASP A 115 30.78 31.07 5.89
CA ASP A 115 31.87 32.03 5.78
C ASP A 115 32.90 31.63 4.69
N HIS A 116 32.84 30.38 4.21
CA HIS A 116 33.79 29.85 3.24
C HIS A 116 33.10 28.94 2.21
N LEU A 117 32.49 29.58 1.21
CA LEU A 117 31.84 28.89 0.09
C LEU A 117 32.87 28.25 -0.83
N ILE A 118 32.71 26.95 -1.10
CA ILE A 118 33.59 26.23 -2.02
C ILE A 118 32.86 26.04 -3.35
N VAL A 119 33.42 26.61 -4.42
CA VAL A 119 32.86 26.51 -5.77
C VAL A 119 33.44 25.31 -6.51
N TYR A 120 32.58 24.58 -7.22
CA TYR A 120 32.92 23.45 -8.06
C TYR A 120 32.53 23.68 -9.52
N ASP A 121 33.49 23.46 -10.41
CA ASP A 121 33.31 23.50 -11.86
C ASP A 121 33.02 22.09 -12.41
N ARG A 122 32.21 22.03 -13.46
CA ARG A 122 31.88 20.76 -14.13
C ARG A 122 32.91 20.45 -15.22
N VAL A 123 33.74 19.43 -14.99
CA VAL A 123 34.78 18.96 -15.92
C VAL A 123 34.55 17.47 -16.21
N ASP A 124 34.40 17.12 -17.49
CA ASP A 124 34.17 15.75 -17.97
C ASP A 124 33.03 15.00 -17.25
N GLY A 125 31.98 15.73 -16.87
CA GLY A 125 30.81 15.17 -16.17
C GLY A 125 30.94 15.09 -14.65
N THR A 126 32.10 15.45 -14.08
CA THR A 126 32.34 15.46 -12.63
C THR A 126 32.51 16.89 -12.10
N TYR A 127 32.15 17.13 -10.84
CA TYR A 127 32.37 18.40 -10.18
C TYR A 127 33.73 18.41 -9.47
N VAL A 128 34.58 19.37 -9.84
CA VAL A 128 35.92 19.57 -9.27
C VAL A 128 36.05 20.97 -8.67
N ASN A 129 36.71 21.07 -7.53
CA ASN A 129 36.91 22.32 -6.81
C ASN A 129 37.67 23.31 -7.70
N ALA A 130 37.13 24.50 -7.90
CA ALA A 130 37.65 25.49 -8.83
C ALA A 130 39.06 26.01 -8.45
N GLU A 131 39.43 25.95 -7.17
CA GLU A 131 40.71 26.45 -6.67
C GLU A 131 41.80 25.37 -6.60
N THR A 132 41.43 24.15 -6.20
CA THR A 132 42.38 23.06 -5.92
C THR A 132 42.39 21.96 -6.99
N GLY A 133 41.37 21.90 -7.85
CA GLY A 133 41.15 20.82 -8.81
C GLY A 133 40.78 19.48 -8.16
N ALA A 134 40.60 19.43 -6.83
CA ALA A 134 40.19 18.23 -6.13
C ALA A 134 38.74 17.88 -6.46
N PRO A 135 38.38 16.60 -6.66
CA PRO A 135 37.00 16.20 -6.86
C PRO A 135 36.15 16.58 -5.64
N ALA A 136 34.89 16.93 -5.88
CA ALA A 136 33.98 17.28 -4.79
C ALA A 136 33.79 16.10 -3.82
N PRO A 137 34.09 16.27 -2.52
CA PRO A 137 33.99 15.18 -1.54
C PRO A 137 32.54 14.70 -1.40
N GLY A 138 32.33 13.38 -1.40
CA GLY A 138 30.99 12.77 -1.31
C GLY A 138 30.18 12.80 -2.61
N ILE A 139 30.67 13.46 -3.67
CA ILE A 139 29.95 13.61 -4.94
C ILE A 139 30.33 12.45 -5.88
N ALA A 140 29.96 11.23 -5.49
CA ALA A 140 29.67 10.20 -6.49
C ALA A 140 28.29 10.51 -7.11
N ASP A 141 28.24 11.62 -7.85
CA ASP A 141 27.10 12.15 -8.61
C ASP A 141 25.69 12.10 -7.94
N PRO A 142 25.48 12.71 -6.76
CA PRO A 142 24.16 12.89 -6.13
C PRO A 142 23.17 13.72 -6.98
N LEU A 143 23.69 14.43 -8.00
CA LEU A 143 22.91 15.15 -9.00
C LEU A 143 22.34 14.26 -10.10
N PHE A 144 22.85 13.04 -10.28
CA PHE A 144 22.43 12.13 -11.33
C PHE A 144 22.22 10.73 -10.75
N GLN A 145 21.26 10.66 -9.84
CA GLN A 145 20.77 9.42 -9.25
C GLN A 145 19.34 9.14 -9.68
N TRP A 146 18.92 7.88 -9.55
CA TRP A 146 17.52 7.54 -9.69
C TRP A 146 16.78 7.98 -8.43
N SER A 147 15.82 8.88 -8.61
CA SER A 147 14.95 9.41 -7.56
C SER A 147 13.47 9.11 -7.87
N GLY A 148 12.61 9.28 -6.87
CA GLY A 148 11.18 8.97 -6.96
C GLY A 148 10.79 7.66 -6.27
N VAL A 149 9.48 7.42 -6.16
CA VAL A 149 8.93 6.36 -5.30
C VAL A 149 9.35 4.95 -5.70
N LEU A 150 9.59 4.71 -7.00
CA LEU A 150 9.99 3.38 -7.50
C LEU A 150 11.49 3.11 -7.33
N ALA A 151 12.29 4.15 -7.16
CA ALA A 151 13.70 4.04 -6.84
C ALA A 151 13.94 3.87 -5.33
N ASP A 152 12.98 4.27 -4.48
CA ASP A 152 13.08 4.21 -3.03
C ASP A 152 13.03 2.75 -2.49
N PRO A 153 14.11 2.25 -1.85
CA PRO A 153 14.12 0.93 -1.23
C PRO A 153 13.11 0.78 -0.09
N LEU A 154 12.79 1.85 0.63
CA LEU A 154 11.83 1.83 1.73
C LEU A 154 10.40 1.62 1.22
N TRP A 155 10.06 2.22 0.08
CA TRP A 155 8.79 1.97 -0.60
C TRP A 155 8.63 0.49 -0.94
N TRP A 156 9.64 -0.14 -1.54
CA TRP A 156 9.60 -1.58 -1.85
C TRP A 156 9.54 -2.47 -0.62
N ARG A 157 10.22 -2.13 0.48
CA ARG A 157 10.05 -2.84 1.76
C ARG A 157 8.60 -2.78 2.26
N SER A 158 7.94 -1.64 2.12
CA SER A 158 6.53 -1.46 2.50
C SER A 158 5.58 -2.27 1.61
N VAL A 159 5.84 -2.32 0.30
CA VAL A 159 5.10 -3.16 -0.66
C VAL A 159 5.25 -4.64 -0.29
N LEU A 160 6.48 -5.11 -0.03
CA LEU A 160 6.75 -6.49 0.35
C LEU A 160 6.09 -6.85 1.69
N ASN A 161 6.16 -5.99 2.70
CA ASN A 161 5.47 -6.21 3.98
C ASN A 161 3.96 -6.35 3.78
N THR A 162 3.35 -5.50 2.94
CA THR A 162 1.92 -5.55 2.64
C THR A 162 1.54 -6.84 1.92
N LEU A 163 2.36 -7.27 0.96
CA LEU A 163 2.15 -8.53 0.24
C LEU A 163 2.31 -9.75 1.15
N VAL A 164 3.35 -9.78 1.98
CA VAL A 164 3.56 -10.85 2.97
C VAL A 164 2.39 -10.94 3.93
N PHE A 165 1.95 -9.79 4.48
CA PHE A 165 0.76 -9.70 5.33
C PHE A 165 -0.48 -10.26 4.62
N ALA A 166 -0.81 -9.73 3.44
CA ALA A 166 -2.02 -10.11 2.70
C ALA A 166 -2.02 -11.60 2.32
N VAL A 167 -0.92 -12.13 1.80
CA VAL A 167 -0.83 -13.54 1.39
C VAL A 167 -0.90 -14.46 2.60
N ALA A 168 -0.18 -14.14 3.68
CA ALA A 168 -0.18 -14.94 4.90
C ALA A 168 -1.55 -14.94 5.58
N SER A 169 -2.14 -13.76 5.83
CA SER A 169 -3.47 -13.65 6.46
C SER A 169 -4.53 -14.36 5.64
N VAL A 170 -4.69 -14.02 4.35
CA VAL A 170 -5.77 -14.60 3.51
C VAL A 170 -5.64 -16.12 3.43
N SER A 171 -4.43 -16.66 3.30
CA SER A 171 -4.23 -18.11 3.23
C SER A 171 -4.67 -18.80 4.53
N LEU A 172 -4.27 -18.25 5.68
CA LEU A 172 -4.64 -18.78 6.99
C LEU A 172 -6.14 -18.66 7.25
N GLU A 173 -6.74 -17.51 6.94
CA GLU A 173 -8.17 -17.26 7.10
C GLU A 173 -9.00 -18.21 6.24
N VAL A 174 -8.60 -18.48 4.99
CA VAL A 174 -9.29 -19.42 4.11
C VAL A 174 -9.22 -20.84 4.66
N ILE A 175 -8.02 -21.29 5.07
CA ILE A 175 -7.83 -22.64 5.63
C ILE A 175 -8.68 -22.82 6.89
N LEU A 176 -8.59 -21.88 7.83
CA LEU A 176 -9.32 -21.93 9.10
C LEU A 176 -10.83 -21.74 8.87
N GLY A 177 -11.22 -20.83 8.00
CA GLY A 177 -12.61 -20.54 7.65
C GLY A 177 -13.30 -21.76 7.05
N VAL A 178 -12.65 -22.45 6.11
CA VAL A 178 -13.15 -23.71 5.55
C VAL A 178 -13.24 -24.80 6.62
N ALA A 179 -12.20 -24.96 7.45
CA ALA A 179 -12.20 -25.96 8.52
C ALA A 179 -13.36 -25.74 9.52
N ILE A 180 -13.58 -24.49 9.94
CA ILE A 180 -14.70 -24.11 10.83
C ILE A 180 -16.04 -24.31 10.14
N ALA A 181 -16.17 -23.92 8.86
CA ALA A 181 -17.41 -24.10 8.10
C ALA A 181 -17.81 -25.58 8.01
N LEU A 182 -16.87 -26.45 7.65
CA LEU A 182 -17.09 -27.90 7.60
C LEU A 182 -17.47 -28.47 8.97
N ALA A 183 -16.78 -28.03 10.03
CA ALA A 183 -17.13 -28.44 11.39
C ALA A 183 -18.56 -28.04 11.76
N LEU A 184 -18.98 -26.82 11.43
CA LEU A 184 -20.32 -26.29 11.70
C LEU A 184 -21.43 -26.90 10.82
N ASP A 185 -21.06 -27.52 9.70
CA ASP A 185 -21.99 -28.22 8.81
C ASP A 185 -22.29 -29.66 9.28
N ALA A 186 -21.38 -30.30 10.02
CA ALA A 186 -21.43 -31.71 10.44
C ALA A 186 -22.60 -32.13 11.38
N GLY A 187 -23.63 -31.31 11.59
CA GLY A 187 -24.92 -31.76 12.13
C GLY A 187 -25.03 -32.02 13.65
N PHE A 188 -24.15 -31.47 14.51
CA PHE A 188 -24.19 -31.71 15.97
C PHE A 188 -25.18 -30.78 16.73
N ARG A 189 -25.66 -31.23 17.90
CA ARG A 189 -26.71 -30.56 18.71
C ARG A 189 -26.38 -29.13 19.15
N ALA A 190 -25.10 -28.77 19.31
CA ALA A 190 -24.65 -27.46 19.79
C ALA A 190 -24.32 -26.44 18.68
N ARG A 191 -24.63 -26.75 17.40
CA ARG A 191 -24.23 -25.92 16.24
C ARG A 191 -24.69 -24.46 16.28
N GLY A 192 -25.84 -24.17 16.89
CA GLY A 192 -26.36 -22.80 17.02
C GLY A 192 -25.50 -21.93 17.94
N LEU A 193 -25.06 -22.49 19.07
CA LEU A 193 -24.19 -21.80 20.03
C LEU A 193 -22.78 -21.62 19.45
N LEU A 194 -22.24 -22.64 18.77
CA LEU A 194 -20.93 -22.51 18.14
C LEU A 194 -20.93 -21.48 16.99
N ARG A 195 -22.00 -21.39 16.19
CA ARG A 195 -22.16 -20.31 15.20
C ARG A 195 -22.13 -18.93 15.84
N ALA A 196 -22.85 -18.74 16.95
CA ALA A 196 -22.86 -17.47 17.66
C ALA A 196 -21.49 -17.13 18.28
N ALA A 197 -20.83 -18.10 18.91
CA ALA A 197 -19.53 -17.92 19.54
C ALA A 197 -18.43 -17.54 18.53
N VAL A 198 -18.45 -18.17 17.34
CA VAL A 198 -17.48 -17.87 16.26
C VAL A 198 -17.59 -16.42 15.81
N LEU A 199 -18.75 -15.76 15.91
CA LEU A 199 -18.92 -14.37 15.45
C LEU A 199 -18.42 -13.29 16.41
N ILE A 200 -18.07 -13.65 17.64
CA ILE A 200 -17.64 -12.69 18.65
C ILE A 200 -16.44 -11.86 18.18
N PRO A 201 -15.34 -12.43 17.65
CA PRO A 201 -14.19 -11.64 17.19
C PRO A 201 -14.54 -10.63 16.09
N TRP A 202 -15.40 -11.02 15.15
CA TRP A 202 -15.80 -10.17 14.03
C TRP A 202 -16.61 -8.96 14.50
N ALA A 203 -17.46 -9.14 15.52
CA ALA A 203 -18.31 -8.09 16.07
C ALA A 203 -17.54 -7.00 16.84
N ILE A 204 -16.32 -7.27 17.31
CA ILE A 204 -15.51 -6.30 18.07
C ILE A 204 -14.99 -5.22 17.10
N PRO A 205 -15.14 -3.91 17.37
CA PRO A 205 -14.60 -2.87 16.51
C PRO A 205 -13.07 -2.97 16.37
N THR A 206 -12.54 -2.72 15.17
CA THR A 206 -11.10 -2.90 14.86
C THR A 206 -10.17 -2.15 15.82
N VAL A 207 -10.52 -0.91 16.20
CA VAL A 207 -9.72 -0.12 17.16
C VAL A 207 -9.71 -0.74 18.56
N VAL A 208 -10.83 -1.33 18.98
CA VAL A 208 -10.94 -2.01 20.28
C VAL A 208 -10.11 -3.29 20.26
N SER A 209 -10.20 -4.09 19.19
CA SER A 209 -9.37 -5.27 19.00
C SER A 209 -7.88 -4.91 19.05
N ALA A 210 -7.47 -3.84 18.36
CA ALA A 210 -6.07 -3.40 18.33
C ALA A 210 -5.56 -2.99 19.72
N LYS A 211 -6.37 -2.28 20.53
CA LYS A 211 -5.99 -1.91 21.90
C LYS A 211 -5.92 -3.11 22.84
N MET A 212 -6.90 -4.02 22.75
CA MET A 212 -6.93 -5.24 23.56
C MET A 212 -5.70 -6.11 23.27
N TRP A 213 -5.41 -6.39 22.01
CA TRP A 213 -4.23 -7.15 21.61
C TRP A 213 -2.93 -6.42 21.92
N GLY A 214 -2.89 -5.08 21.79
CA GLY A 214 -1.73 -4.28 22.20
C GLY A 214 -1.40 -4.43 23.70
N TRP A 215 -2.40 -4.54 24.57
CA TRP A 215 -2.16 -4.88 25.98
C TRP A 215 -1.72 -6.33 26.17
N MET A 216 -2.33 -7.28 25.46
CA MET A 216 -1.96 -8.69 25.57
C MET A 216 -0.53 -8.97 25.08
N TYR A 217 -0.06 -8.21 24.09
CA TYR A 217 1.28 -8.28 23.50
C TYR A 217 2.33 -7.42 24.21
N HIS A 218 1.96 -6.69 25.26
CA HIS A 218 2.92 -5.85 25.95
C HIS A 218 4.07 -6.70 26.52
N ASP A 219 5.32 -6.28 26.29
CA ASP A 219 6.51 -7.03 26.68
C ASP A 219 6.61 -7.27 28.21
N SER A 220 6.23 -6.26 28.99
CA SER A 220 6.42 -6.18 30.44
C SER A 220 5.25 -6.71 31.28
N PHE A 221 4.01 -6.54 30.80
CA PHE A 221 2.80 -6.91 31.56
C PHE A 221 1.74 -7.64 30.71
N GLY A 222 2.09 -8.02 29.48
CA GLY A 222 1.17 -8.69 28.57
C GLY A 222 0.86 -10.10 29.02
N VAL A 223 -0.44 -10.43 29.06
CA VAL A 223 -0.92 -11.77 29.46
C VAL A 223 -0.35 -12.88 28.59
N LEU A 224 0.00 -12.60 27.32
CA LEU A 224 0.56 -13.62 26.44
C LEU A 224 1.96 -14.04 26.90
N ASN A 225 2.83 -13.07 27.23
CA ASN A 225 4.15 -13.37 27.76
C ASN A 225 4.05 -14.10 29.10
N ASP A 226 3.15 -13.65 30.00
CA ASP A 226 2.93 -14.29 31.29
C ASP A 226 2.54 -15.78 31.15
N ILE A 227 1.60 -16.09 30.23
CA ILE A 227 1.22 -17.46 29.92
C ILE A 227 2.39 -18.27 29.36
N LEU A 228 3.13 -17.72 28.39
CA LEU A 228 4.23 -18.44 27.74
C LEU A 228 5.42 -18.70 28.68
N LEU A 229 5.74 -17.74 29.55
CA LEU A 229 6.75 -17.89 30.61
C LEU A 229 6.28 -18.91 31.65
N GLY A 230 5.03 -18.84 32.08
CA GLY A 230 4.44 -19.78 33.05
C GLY A 230 4.39 -21.23 32.53
N LEU A 231 4.21 -21.41 31.22
CA LEU A 231 4.28 -22.72 30.55
C LEU A 231 5.72 -23.18 30.25
N GLY A 232 6.73 -22.34 30.48
CA GLY A 232 8.14 -22.63 30.15
C GLY A 232 8.42 -22.71 28.65
N LEU A 233 7.58 -22.09 27.81
CA LEU A 233 7.74 -22.08 26.34
C LEU A 233 8.75 -21.00 25.89
N ILE A 234 8.94 -19.97 26.70
CA ILE A 234 9.93 -18.90 26.49
C ILE A 234 10.69 -18.65 27.80
N SER A 235 11.91 -18.13 27.68
CA SER A 235 12.77 -17.83 28.83
C SER A 235 12.71 -16.37 29.25
N GLU A 236 12.33 -15.47 28.34
CA GLU A 236 12.24 -14.03 28.53
C GLU A 236 11.03 -13.47 27.78
N GLY A 237 10.53 -12.31 28.21
CA GLY A 237 9.38 -11.66 27.58
C GLY A 237 9.69 -11.24 26.15
N LEU A 238 8.82 -11.62 25.20
CA LEU A 238 8.96 -11.25 23.80
C LEU A 238 8.37 -9.87 23.54
N ALA A 239 9.08 -9.06 22.76
CA ALA A 239 8.64 -7.74 22.34
C ALA A 239 7.83 -7.82 21.03
N TRP A 240 6.68 -8.49 21.07
CA TRP A 240 5.87 -8.89 19.91
C TRP A 240 5.68 -7.82 18.83
N THR A 241 5.45 -6.56 19.21
CA THR A 241 5.20 -5.45 18.27
C THR A 241 6.40 -4.55 18.03
N ALA A 242 7.44 -4.63 18.87
CA ALA A 242 8.64 -3.79 18.77
C ALA A 242 9.79 -4.51 18.08
N ASP A 243 9.82 -5.84 18.13
CA ASP A 243 10.74 -6.67 17.37
C ASP A 243 10.26 -6.82 15.91
N PRO A 244 11.03 -6.37 14.91
CA PRO A 244 10.68 -6.52 13.49
C PRO A 244 10.46 -7.98 13.05
N HIS A 245 11.08 -8.95 13.73
CA HIS A 245 10.94 -10.37 13.41
C HIS A 245 9.60 -10.96 13.89
N LEU A 246 9.00 -10.38 14.93
CA LEU A 246 7.75 -10.85 15.53
C LEU A 246 6.54 -10.02 15.11
N ALA A 247 6.74 -8.73 14.79
CA ALA A 247 5.67 -7.80 14.50
C ALA A 247 4.74 -8.26 13.37
N MET A 248 5.31 -8.80 12.28
CA MET A 248 4.50 -9.32 11.17
C MET A 248 3.61 -10.48 11.62
N ALA A 249 4.17 -11.46 12.34
CA ALA A 249 3.42 -12.61 12.82
C ALA A 249 2.33 -12.20 13.82
N ALA A 250 2.61 -11.25 14.71
CA ALA A 250 1.66 -10.72 15.68
C ALA A 250 0.47 -10.03 14.99
N VAL A 251 0.72 -9.18 13.99
CA VAL A 251 -0.35 -8.47 13.27
C VAL A 251 -1.18 -9.45 12.41
N VAL A 252 -0.53 -10.40 11.72
CA VAL A 252 -1.22 -11.47 10.98
C VAL A 252 -2.12 -12.29 11.91
N PHE A 253 -1.64 -12.65 13.10
CA PHE A 253 -2.43 -13.44 14.04
C PHE A 253 -3.72 -12.70 14.46
N VAL A 254 -3.62 -11.41 14.79
CA VAL A 254 -4.77 -10.59 15.21
C VAL A 254 -5.79 -10.44 14.09
N ASP A 255 -5.30 -10.22 12.86
CA ASP A 255 -6.13 -10.14 11.66
C ASP A 255 -6.90 -11.44 11.44
N VAL A 256 -6.18 -12.57 11.36
CA VAL A 256 -6.74 -13.91 11.17
C VAL A 256 -7.79 -14.22 12.25
N TRP A 257 -7.49 -13.97 13.53
CA TRP A 257 -8.46 -14.18 14.62
C TRP A 257 -9.75 -13.37 14.43
N LYS A 258 -9.64 -12.15 13.89
CA LYS A 258 -10.77 -11.24 13.71
C LYS A 258 -11.61 -11.53 12.47
N THR A 259 -10.99 -11.93 11.36
CA THR A 259 -11.62 -12.05 10.03
C THR A 259 -12.08 -13.48 9.71
N THR A 260 -11.40 -14.50 10.24
CA THR A 260 -11.75 -15.93 10.04
C THR A 260 -13.23 -16.24 10.25
N PRO A 261 -13.92 -15.70 11.28
CA PRO A 261 -15.36 -15.92 11.46
C PRO A 261 -16.23 -15.56 10.25
N PHE A 262 -15.90 -14.45 9.59
CA PHE A 262 -16.65 -13.98 8.43
C PHE A 262 -16.45 -14.91 7.23
N LEU A 263 -15.21 -15.35 6.97
CA LEU A 263 -14.95 -16.35 5.92
C LEU A 263 -15.65 -17.68 6.22
N ALA A 264 -15.64 -18.14 7.47
CA ALA A 264 -16.34 -19.35 7.87
C ALA A 264 -17.84 -19.26 7.57
N LEU A 265 -18.49 -18.11 7.80
CA LEU A 265 -19.89 -17.91 7.44
C LEU A 265 -20.13 -17.92 5.93
N LEU A 266 -19.27 -17.26 5.16
CA LEU A 266 -19.40 -17.24 3.70
C LEU A 266 -19.30 -18.65 3.12
N VAL A 267 -18.31 -19.43 3.56
CA VAL A 267 -18.13 -20.82 3.13
C VAL A 267 -19.30 -21.68 3.59
N LEU A 268 -19.73 -21.56 4.86
CA LEU A 268 -20.88 -22.31 5.38
C LEU A 268 -22.17 -22.01 4.62
N ALA A 269 -22.41 -20.74 4.27
CA ALA A 269 -23.57 -20.35 3.47
C ALA A 269 -23.51 -20.95 2.07
N ALA A 270 -22.34 -20.95 1.43
CA ALA A 270 -22.13 -21.59 0.13
C ALA A 270 -22.36 -23.11 0.18
N LEU A 271 -21.87 -23.79 1.23
CA LEU A 271 -22.09 -25.23 1.44
C LEU A 271 -23.58 -25.56 1.58
N GLN A 272 -24.35 -24.74 2.30
CA GLN A 272 -25.79 -24.94 2.51
C GLN A 272 -26.65 -24.71 1.26
N MET A 273 -26.12 -24.11 0.19
CA MET A 273 -26.83 -23.94 -1.08
C MET A 273 -26.74 -25.18 -1.99
N LEU A 274 -25.81 -26.11 -1.71
CA LEU A 274 -25.68 -27.35 -2.48
C LEU A 274 -26.83 -28.30 -2.14
N PRO A 275 -27.54 -28.87 -3.13
CA PRO A 275 -28.53 -29.91 -2.86
C PRO A 275 -27.84 -31.14 -2.25
N GLY A 276 -28.27 -31.52 -1.05
CA GLY A 276 -27.78 -32.70 -0.32
C GLY A 276 -28.33 -34.02 -0.83
#